data_AF-L1MNG3-F1
#
_entry.id   AF-L1MNG3-F1
#
_cell.length_a   1.000
_cell.length_b   1.000
_cell.length_c   1.000
_cell.angle_alpha   90.00
_cell.angle_beta   90.00
_cell.angle_gamma   90.00
#
_symmetry.space_group_name_H-M   'P 1'
#
loop_
_entity.id
_entity.type
_entity.pdbx_description
1 polymer ?
#
loop_
_entity_poly.entity_id
_entity_poly.type
_entity_poly.pdbx_seq_one_letter_code
_entity_poly.pdbx_strand_id
1 'polypeptide(L)'
;MADFNRSDLDTPVAGNRRKFFNFDGDSVGAFAEKVARFFGTGEYLFWQTIFVLIWVAFNVGGYWWNWDAYPFILLNLAFSTQAAYAAPLILLAQNRQEDRDRIALNEDRRRSEQTKADTEFLARELAGVRIAIGDTVTRDYLRHELEDLRSVLERIEAKIDDEAAARIARGDGETHELAEPTQGDLA
;
A
#
# COMPACT_ATOMS: atom_id res chain seq x y z
N MET A 1 29.29 47.35 -37.22
CA MET A 1 29.59 46.18 -36.39
C MET A 1 29.65 46.63 -34.95
N ALA A 2 28.59 46.39 -34.19
CA ALA A 2 28.56 46.54 -32.74
C ALA A 2 27.89 45.28 -32.21
N ASP A 3 28.70 44.30 -31.85
CA ASP A 3 28.22 43.07 -31.21
C ASP A 3 27.90 43.37 -29.76
N PHE A 4 26.61 43.31 -29.43
CA PHE A 4 26.12 43.33 -28.06
C PHE A 4 26.36 41.95 -27.46
N ASN A 5 27.43 41.82 -26.67
CA ASN A 5 27.68 40.64 -25.87
C ASN A 5 26.69 40.60 -24.69
N ARG A 6 25.57 39.89 -24.88
CA ARG A 6 24.57 39.55 -23.85
C ARG A 6 24.79 38.10 -23.44
N SER A 7 25.64 37.81 -22.46
CA SER A 7 25.74 36.45 -21.88
C SER A 7 26.49 36.42 -20.54
N ASP A 8 26.20 37.29 -19.57
CA ASP A 8 26.84 37.15 -18.24
C ASP A 8 25.94 37.51 -17.05
N LEU A 9 24.66 37.15 -17.14
CA LEU A 9 23.65 37.42 -16.10
C LEU A 9 22.99 36.14 -15.58
N ASP A 10 23.73 35.04 -15.51
CA ASP A 10 23.16 33.72 -15.16
C ASP A 10 23.92 32.96 -14.07
N THR A 11 24.75 33.65 -13.28
CA THR A 11 25.23 33.08 -12.02
C THR A 11 24.43 33.67 -10.86
N PRO A 12 23.48 32.93 -10.27
CA PRO A 12 22.96 33.33 -8.98
C PRO A 12 24.12 33.27 -8.00
N VAL A 13 24.64 34.43 -7.61
CA VAL A 13 25.55 34.55 -6.47
C VAL A 13 24.76 34.07 -5.26
N ALA A 14 24.98 32.80 -4.90
CA ALA A 14 24.47 32.21 -3.68
C ALA A 14 25.14 32.92 -2.51
N GLY A 15 24.55 34.06 -2.12
CA GLY A 15 24.95 34.82 -0.96
C GLY A 15 24.98 33.88 0.23
N ASN A 16 26.14 33.74 0.83
CA ASN A 16 26.39 32.91 2.00
C ASN A 16 25.50 33.42 3.15
N ARG A 17 24.27 32.90 3.21
CA ARG A 17 23.26 33.23 4.21
C ARG A 17 23.78 32.68 5.53
N ARG A 18 24.45 33.55 6.30
CA ARG A 18 24.98 33.21 7.62
C ARG A 18 23.84 32.63 8.47
N LYS A 19 23.84 31.30 8.62
CA LYS A 19 23.00 30.59 9.60
C LYS A 19 23.59 30.85 10.99
N PHE A 20 23.19 31.97 11.58
CA PHE A 20 23.34 32.13 13.02
C PHE A 20 22.24 31.30 13.67
N PHE A 21 22.60 30.34 14.51
CA PHE A 21 21.76 29.29 15.12
C PHE A 21 21.44 28.08 14.21
N ASN A 22 22.42 27.18 14.07
CA ASN A 22 22.10 25.76 13.89
C ASN A 22 21.61 25.22 15.25
N PHE A 23 20.34 25.45 15.56
CA PHE A 23 19.67 24.68 16.61
C PHE A 23 19.45 23.29 16.00
N ASP A 24 20.24 22.30 16.44
CA ASP A 24 20.20 20.96 15.87
C ASP A 24 18.80 20.38 16.04
N GLY A 25 18.05 20.31 14.95
CA GLY A 25 16.65 19.88 14.93
C GLY A 25 16.44 18.47 15.48
N ASP A 26 17.50 17.67 15.53
CA ASP A 26 17.52 16.32 16.09
C ASP A 26 17.56 16.32 17.63
N SER A 27 18.35 17.21 18.24
CA SER A 27 18.43 17.32 19.71
C SER A 27 17.11 17.78 20.33
N VAL A 28 16.44 18.71 19.65
CA VAL A 28 15.12 19.24 20.02
C VAL A 28 14.04 18.19 19.79
N GLY A 29 14.15 17.42 18.71
CA GLY A 29 13.22 16.33 18.40
C GLY A 29 13.24 15.25 19.48
N ALA A 30 14.43 14.84 19.93
CA ALA A 30 14.60 13.88 21.01
C ALA A 30 14.08 14.41 22.35
N PHE A 31 14.29 15.70 22.64
CA PHE A 31 13.75 16.35 23.84
C PHE A 31 12.23 16.42 23.81
N ALA A 32 11.64 16.88 22.70
CA ALA A 32 10.19 16.97 22.51
C ALA A 32 9.51 15.60 22.64
N GLU A 33 10.12 14.55 22.09
CA GLU A 33 9.65 13.17 22.20
C GLU A 33 9.66 12.69 23.66
N LYS A 34 10.72 13.01 24.42
CA LYS A 34 10.79 12.69 25.86
C LYS A 34 9.74 13.46 26.67
N VAL A 35 9.55 14.74 26.35
CA VAL A 35 8.53 15.61 26.97
C VAL A 35 7.13 15.10 26.64
N ALA A 36 6.85 14.71 25.40
CA ALA A 36 5.56 14.17 24.97
C ALA A 36 5.22 12.88 25.73
N ARG A 37 6.18 11.95 25.88
CA ARG A 37 5.98 10.73 26.68
C ARG A 37 5.77 11.02 28.17
N PHE A 38 6.46 12.04 28.69
CA PHE A 38 6.35 12.45 30.10
C PHE A 38 4.99 13.10 30.41
N PHE A 39 4.45 13.94 29.53
CA PHE A 39 3.12 14.54 29.70
C PHE A 39 1.98 13.57 29.33
N GLY A 40 2.22 12.63 28.41
CA GLY A 40 1.22 11.64 27.99
C GLY A 40 0.99 10.49 28.98
N THR A 41 1.98 10.21 29.82
CA THR A 41 1.86 9.24 30.93
C THR A 41 1.43 10.04 32.16
N GLY A 42 0.31 9.71 32.82
CA GLY A 42 -0.26 10.47 33.95
C GLY A 42 0.66 10.69 35.17
N GLU A 43 1.90 10.20 35.12
CA GLU A 43 2.98 10.41 36.09
C GLU A 43 3.29 11.89 36.35
N TYR A 44 3.24 12.76 35.33
CA TYR A 44 3.46 14.20 35.55
C TYR A 44 2.43 14.79 36.52
N LEU A 45 1.15 14.48 36.32
CA LEU A 45 0.08 14.97 37.18
C LEU A 45 0.24 14.44 38.61
N PHE A 46 0.63 13.17 38.76
CA PHE A 46 0.88 12.57 40.07
C PHE A 46 1.97 13.31 40.85
N TRP A 47 3.14 13.52 40.24
CA TRP A 47 4.24 14.26 40.88
C TRP A 47 3.90 15.72 41.14
N GLN A 48 3.20 16.39 40.22
CA GLN A 48 2.75 17.77 40.39
C GLN A 48 1.80 17.90 41.60
N THR A 49 0.85 16.97 41.77
CA THR A 49 -0.06 16.96 42.92
C THR A 49 0.68 16.73 44.23
N ILE A 50 1.63 15.79 44.27
CA ILE A 50 2.46 15.55 45.46
C ILE A 50 3.23 16.80 45.85
N PHE A 51 3.86 17.47 44.87
CA PHE A 51 4.61 18.70 45.11
C PHE A 51 3.73 19.80 45.73
N VAL A 52 2.52 20.00 45.18
CA VAL A 52 1.55 20.97 45.72
C VAL A 52 1.13 20.62 47.14
N LEU A 53 0.84 19.34 47.41
CA LEU A 53 0.46 18.88 48.76
C LEU A 53 1.57 19.12 49.78
N ILE A 54 2.82 18.80 49.43
CA ILE A 54 3.98 19.04 50.29
C ILE A 54 4.17 20.54 50.54
N TRP A 55 4.03 21.37 49.51
CA TRP A 55 4.15 22.83 49.64
C TRP A 55 3.11 23.39 50.62
N VAL A 56 1.84 23.03 50.43
CA VAL A 56 0.74 23.46 51.30
C VAL A 56 0.96 22.95 52.73
N ALA A 57 1.32 21.67 52.91
CA ALA A 57 1.57 21.09 54.24
C ALA A 57 2.73 21.77 54.97
N PHE A 58 3.83 22.06 54.26
CA PHE A 58 4.98 22.79 54.81
C PHE A 58 4.60 24.22 55.22
N ASN A 59 3.79 24.89 54.40
CA ASN A 59 3.39 26.26 54.68
C ASN A 59 2.41 26.38 55.86
N VAL A 60 1.41 25.50 55.91
CA VAL A 60 0.41 25.45 57.00
C VAL A 60 1.04 24.96 58.31
N GLY A 61 2.02 24.06 58.25
CA GLY A 61 2.77 23.58 59.43
C GLY A 61 3.82 24.56 59.95
N GLY A 62 4.12 25.62 59.21
CA GLY A 62 5.13 26.63 59.52
C GLY A 62 4.70 27.58 60.65
N TYR A 63 4.72 27.10 61.89
CA TYR A 63 4.21 27.79 63.09
C TYR A 63 4.79 29.19 63.36
N TRP A 64 5.92 29.60 62.75
CA TRP A 64 6.59 30.88 63.02
C TRP A 64 6.99 31.72 61.79
N TRP A 65 7.01 31.14 60.58
CA TRP A 65 7.52 31.80 59.38
C TRP A 65 6.60 31.49 58.21
N ASN A 66 5.40 32.09 58.21
CA ASN A 66 4.38 31.94 57.16
C ASN A 66 4.91 32.50 55.82
N TRP A 67 5.74 31.72 55.13
CA TRP A 67 6.46 32.14 53.94
C TRP A 67 5.54 32.36 52.72
N ASP A 68 4.33 31.80 52.76
CA ASP A 68 3.30 31.90 51.71
C ASP A 68 1.89 31.77 52.32
N ALA A 69 1.52 32.68 53.22
CA ALA A 69 0.24 32.63 53.93
C ALA A 69 -0.96 32.52 52.97
N TYR A 70 -2.03 31.85 53.42
CA TYR A 70 -3.28 31.71 52.67
C TYR A 70 -3.73 33.09 52.13
N PRO A 71 -3.88 33.28 50.81
CA PRO A 71 -4.22 32.30 49.77
C PRO A 71 -3.07 31.72 48.90
N PHE A 72 -1.84 31.60 49.41
CA PHE A 72 -0.67 31.04 48.69
C PHE A 72 -0.29 31.83 47.41
N ILE A 73 0.12 33.09 47.58
CA ILE A 73 0.45 34.00 46.47
C ILE A 73 1.65 33.51 45.65
N LEU A 74 2.65 32.91 46.30
CA LEU A 74 3.86 32.43 45.61
C LEU A 74 3.55 31.21 44.75
N LEU A 75 2.76 30.28 45.28
CA LEU A 75 2.29 29.12 44.52
C LEU A 75 1.47 29.57 43.30
N ASN A 76 0.58 30.55 43.47
CA ASN A 76 -0.21 31.09 42.36
C ASN A 76 0.68 31.78 41.30
N LEU A 77 1.66 32.57 41.73
CA LEU A 77 2.62 33.22 40.84
C LEU A 77 3.44 32.20 40.04
N ALA A 78 3.86 31.11 40.70
CA ALA A 78 4.58 30.01 40.07
C ALA A 78 3.72 29.33 38.99
N PHE A 79 2.46 28.99 39.31
CA PHE A 79 1.53 28.41 38.34
C PHE A 79 1.23 29.35 37.16
N SER A 80 1.07 30.64 37.43
CA SER A 80 0.85 31.66 36.39
C SER A 80 2.03 31.72 35.41
N THR A 81 3.25 31.70 35.95
CA THR A 81 4.48 31.71 35.14
C THR A 81 4.66 30.38 34.40
N GLN A 82 4.34 29.26 35.04
CA GLN A 82 4.37 27.93 34.44
C GLN A 82 3.44 27.85 33.23
N ALA A 83 2.20 28.33 33.35
CA ALA A 83 1.25 28.39 32.24
C ALA A 83 1.75 29.31 31.11
N ALA A 84 2.32 30.46 31.46
CA ALA A 84 2.87 31.41 30.48
C ALA A 84 4.02 30.82 29.65
N TYR A 85 4.88 29.99 30.25
CA TYR A 85 5.96 29.31 29.53
C TYR A 85 5.53 28.02 28.84
N ALA A 86 4.46 27.37 29.31
CA ALA A 86 3.90 26.19 28.65
C ALA A 86 3.37 26.52 27.25
N ALA A 87 2.65 27.64 27.07
CA ALA A 87 2.09 28.03 25.79
C ALA A 87 3.10 28.06 24.61
N PRO A 88 4.25 28.76 24.69
CA PRO A 88 5.24 28.76 23.61
C PRO A 88 5.93 27.40 23.41
N LEU A 89 6.16 26.64 24.49
CA LEU A 89 6.70 25.28 24.36
C LEU A 89 5.75 24.34 23.63
N ILE A 90 4.45 24.42 23.95
CA ILE A 90 3.40 23.64 23.29
C ILE A 90 3.33 24.03 21.82
N LEU A 91 3.38 25.33 21.49
CA LEU A 91 3.38 25.81 20.10
C LEU A 91 4.57 25.28 19.31
N LEU A 92 5.76 25.25 19.91
CA LEU A 92 6.95 24.67 19.26
C LEU A 92 6.82 23.15 19.05
N ALA A 93 6.22 22.44 20.01
CA ALA A 93 5.93 21.02 19.87
C ALA A 93 4.88 20.77 18.76
N GLN A 94 3.84 21.60 18.69
CA GLN A 94 2.77 21.52 17.69
C GLN A 94 3.28 21.79 16.27
N ASN A 95 4.02 22.88 16.04
CA ASN A 95 4.57 23.19 14.70
C ASN A 95 5.38 22.01 14.13
N ARG A 96 6.12 21.30 14.98
CA ARG A 96 6.89 20.13 14.56
C ARG A 96 6.05 18.89 14.30
N GLN A 97 4.98 18.70 15.07
CA GLN A 97 4.02 17.63 14.79
C GLN A 97 3.32 17.90 13.45
N GLU A 98 2.85 19.13 13.23
CA GLU A 98 2.23 19.55 11.97
C GLU A 98 3.16 19.39 10.76
N ASP A 99 4.45 19.73 10.89
CA ASP A 99 5.43 19.52 9.82
C ASP A 99 5.60 18.03 9.48
N ARG A 100 5.69 17.16 10.48
CA ARG A 100 5.77 15.70 10.29
C ARG A 100 4.50 15.15 9.64
N ASP A 101 3.34 15.55 10.16
CA ASP A 101 2.03 15.12 9.65
C ASP A 101 1.83 15.58 8.21
N ARG A 102 2.28 16.80 7.88
CA ARG A 102 2.24 17.32 6.51
C ARG A 102 3.10 16.49 5.55
N ILE A 103 4.31 16.08 5.97
CA ILE A 103 5.17 15.23 5.14
C ILE A 103 4.49 13.86 4.92
N ALA A 104 3.99 13.24 6.00
CA ALA A 104 3.30 11.95 5.91
C ALA A 104 2.07 12.01 4.99
N LEU A 105 1.25 13.06 5.10
CA LEU A 105 0.09 13.27 4.24
C LEU A 105 0.46 13.48 2.77
N ASN A 106 1.54 14.20 2.48
CA ASN A 106 1.99 14.40 1.11
C ASN A 106 2.49 13.08 0.49
N GLU A 107 3.21 12.27 1.27
CA GLU A 107 3.67 10.96 0.82
C GLU A 107 2.51 10.00 0.57
N ASP A 108 1.51 9.99 1.45
CA ASP A 108 0.30 9.18 1.28
C ASP A 108 -0.51 9.59 0.04
N ARG A 109 -0.64 10.89 -0.22
CA ARG A 109 -1.26 11.41 -1.45
C ARG A 109 -0.51 10.94 -2.69
N ARG A 110 0.82 11.09 -2.71
CA ARG A 110 1.65 10.64 -3.84
C ARG A 110 1.51 9.14 -4.08
N ARG A 111 1.49 8.34 -3.00
CA ARG A 111 1.29 6.90 -3.09
C ARG A 111 -0.10 6.54 -3.61
N SER A 112 -1.13 7.27 -3.19
CA SER A 112 -2.50 7.10 -3.67
C SER A 112 -2.64 7.43 -5.16
N GLU A 113 -1.99 8.50 -5.63
CA GLU A 113 -1.93 8.86 -7.05
C GLU A 113 -1.24 7.77 -7.88
N GLN A 114 -0.10 7.25 -7.42
CA GLN A 114 0.60 6.14 -8.07
C GLN A 114 -0.25 4.88 -8.14
N THR A 115 -0.85 4.49 -7.01
CA THR A 115 -1.72 3.30 -6.94
C THR A 115 -2.91 3.43 -7.88
N LYS A 116 -3.49 4.63 -7.99
CA LYS A 116 -4.58 4.90 -8.94
C LYS A 116 -4.11 4.75 -10.39
N ALA A 117 -2.97 5.34 -10.74
CA ALA A 117 -2.40 5.23 -12.09
C ALA A 117 -2.06 3.78 -12.45
N ASP A 118 -1.47 3.01 -11.53
CA ASP A 118 -1.17 1.59 -11.72
C ASP A 118 -2.46 0.77 -11.93
N THR A 119 -3.51 1.08 -11.17
CA THR A 119 -4.82 0.43 -11.31
C THR A 119 -5.46 0.75 -12.66
N GLU A 120 -5.41 2.01 -13.10
CA GLU A 120 -5.90 2.43 -14.42
C GLU A 120 -5.11 1.78 -15.56
N PHE A 121 -3.79 1.66 -15.40
CA PHE A 121 -2.92 0.96 -16.35
C PHE A 121 -3.29 -0.52 -16.45
N LEU A 122 -3.35 -1.22 -15.32
CA LEU A 122 -3.75 -2.63 -15.27
C LEU A 122 -5.16 -2.85 -15.85
N ALA A 123 -6.10 -1.95 -15.59
CA ALA A 123 -7.45 -2.03 -16.15
C ALA A 123 -7.44 -1.87 -17.68
N ARG A 124 -6.62 -0.94 -18.22
CA ARG A 124 -6.47 -0.76 -19.67
C ARG A 124 -5.78 -1.96 -20.33
N GLU A 125 -4.71 -2.47 -19.72
CA GLU A 125 -4.02 -3.68 -20.18
C GLU A 125 -4.97 -4.88 -20.17
N LEU A 126 -5.72 -5.08 -19.08
CA LEU A 126 -6.72 -6.15 -18.98
C LEU A 126 -7.82 -6.01 -20.04
N ALA A 127 -8.28 -4.78 -20.33
CA ALA A 127 -9.25 -4.54 -21.38
C ALA A 127 -8.69 -4.88 -22.77
N GLY A 128 -7.42 -4.52 -23.04
CA GLY A 128 -6.73 -4.88 -24.28
C GLY A 128 -6.57 -6.39 -24.44
N VAL A 129 -6.10 -7.07 -23.39
CA VAL A 129 -5.99 -8.54 -23.34
C VAL A 129 -7.37 -9.19 -23.54
N ARG A 130 -8.42 -8.66 -22.92
CA ARG A 130 -9.78 -9.17 -23.07
C ARG A 130 -10.28 -9.09 -24.51
N ILE A 131 -9.98 -8.01 -25.23
CA ILE A 131 -10.36 -7.87 -26.64
C ILE A 131 -9.58 -8.88 -27.49
N ALA A 132 -8.26 -8.99 -27.29
CA ALA A 132 -7.42 -9.93 -28.03
C ALA A 132 -7.85 -11.41 -27.84
N ILE A 133 -8.20 -11.80 -26.61
CA ILE A 133 -8.74 -13.14 -26.32
C ILE A 133 -10.16 -13.29 -26.88
N GLY A 134 -10.99 -12.25 -26.74
CA GLY A 134 -12.37 -12.24 -27.21
C GLY A 134 -12.49 -12.49 -28.71
N ASP A 135 -11.58 -11.94 -29.51
CA ASP A 135 -11.54 -12.16 -30.96
C ASP A 135 -10.98 -13.55 -31.33
N THR A 136 -9.97 -14.05 -30.60
CA THR A 136 -9.26 -15.30 -30.95
C THR A 136 -10.03 -16.57 -30.55
N VAL A 137 -10.86 -16.52 -29.50
CA VAL A 137 -11.72 -17.65 -29.08
C VAL A 137 -13.18 -17.32 -29.39
N THR A 138 -13.46 -16.80 -30.58
CA THR A 138 -14.83 -16.55 -31.00
C THR A 138 -15.57 -17.87 -31.24
N ARG A 139 -16.88 -17.87 -30.95
CA ARG A 139 -17.79 -19.00 -31.21
C ARG A 139 -17.66 -19.54 -32.63
N ASP A 140 -17.39 -18.68 -33.60
CA ASP A 140 -17.24 -19.06 -35.00
C ASP A 140 -15.96 -19.86 -35.26
N TYR A 141 -14.83 -19.53 -34.61
CA TYR A 141 -13.61 -20.33 -34.67
C TYR A 141 -13.84 -21.72 -34.02
N LEU A 142 -14.41 -21.74 -32.82
CA LEU A 142 -14.80 -22.99 -32.15
C LEU A 142 -15.78 -23.82 -33.00
N ARG A 143 -16.71 -23.15 -33.68
CA ARG A 143 -17.67 -23.82 -34.57
C ARG A 143 -16.98 -24.36 -35.81
N HIS A 144 -16.11 -23.59 -36.45
CA HIS A 144 -15.33 -24.02 -37.61
C HIS A 144 -14.47 -25.24 -37.26
N GLU A 145 -13.75 -25.20 -36.14
CA GLU A 145 -12.90 -26.31 -35.71
C GLU A 145 -13.73 -27.57 -35.40
N LEU A 146 -14.91 -27.41 -34.78
CA LEU A 146 -15.84 -28.52 -34.56
C LEU A 146 -16.43 -29.07 -35.87
N GLU A 147 -16.67 -28.21 -36.86
CA GLU A 147 -17.24 -28.57 -38.16
C GLU A 147 -16.19 -29.26 -39.05
N ASP A 148 -14.94 -28.80 -39.00
CA ASP A 148 -13.78 -29.46 -39.62
C ASP A 148 -13.56 -30.84 -39.00
N LEU A 149 -13.56 -30.95 -37.65
CA LEU A 149 -13.46 -32.24 -36.96
C LEU A 149 -14.61 -33.18 -37.36
N ARG A 150 -15.84 -32.69 -37.48
CA ARG A 150 -16.98 -33.47 -37.97
C ARG A 150 -16.77 -33.93 -39.41
N SER A 151 -16.30 -33.06 -40.30
CA SER A 151 -16.07 -33.39 -41.71
C SER A 151 -15.00 -34.47 -41.88
N VAL A 152 -13.95 -34.43 -41.06
CA VAL A 152 -12.89 -35.45 -41.04
C VAL A 152 -13.47 -36.79 -40.58
N LEU A 153 -14.34 -36.79 -39.56
CA LEU A 153 -15.04 -38.00 -39.12
C LEU A 153 -15.93 -38.59 -40.23
N GLU A 154 -16.78 -37.78 -40.87
CA GLU A 154 -17.66 -38.21 -41.99
C GLU A 154 -16.83 -38.80 -43.14
N ARG A 155 -15.69 -38.20 -43.46
CA ARG A 155 -14.80 -38.70 -44.52
C ARG A 155 -14.15 -40.03 -44.16
N ILE A 156 -13.83 -40.25 -42.89
CA ILE A 156 -13.31 -41.54 -42.40
C ILE A 156 -14.41 -42.59 -42.49
N GLU A 157 -15.64 -42.27 -42.04
CA GLU A 157 -16.79 -43.17 -42.10
C GLU A 157 -17.12 -43.59 -43.54
N ALA A 158 -17.20 -42.64 -44.47
CA ALA A 158 -17.44 -42.93 -45.88
C ALA A 158 -16.35 -43.83 -46.51
N LYS A 159 -15.07 -43.62 -46.13
CA LYS A 159 -13.98 -44.49 -46.58
C LYS A 159 -14.10 -45.91 -46.04
N ILE A 160 -14.53 -46.06 -44.79
CA ILE A 160 -14.76 -47.37 -44.18
C ILE A 160 -15.91 -48.08 -44.89
N ASP A 161 -17.00 -47.37 -45.19
CA ASP A 161 -18.15 -47.90 -45.92
C ASP A 161 -17.82 -48.29 -47.36
N ASP A 162 -17.06 -47.45 -48.08
CA ASP A 162 -16.57 -47.78 -49.44
C ASP A 162 -15.64 -49.00 -49.41
N GLU A 163 -14.77 -49.11 -48.41
CA GLU A 163 -13.90 -50.28 -48.25
C GLU A 163 -14.70 -51.54 -47.90
N ALA A 164 -15.72 -51.43 -47.04
CA ALA A 164 -16.64 -52.52 -46.73
C ALA A 164 -17.44 -52.96 -47.96
N ALA A 165 -18.00 -52.02 -48.73
CA ALA A 165 -18.69 -52.29 -49.98
C ALA A 165 -17.77 -52.91 -51.04
N ALA A 166 -16.52 -52.43 -51.16
CA ALA A 166 -15.51 -52.99 -52.06
C ALA A 166 -15.03 -54.38 -51.62
N ARG A 167 -15.08 -54.72 -50.32
CA ARG A 167 -14.86 -56.08 -49.82
C ARG A 167 -16.03 -57.01 -50.16
N ILE A 168 -17.26 -56.54 -49.98
CA ILE A 168 -18.49 -57.27 -50.35
C ILE A 168 -18.55 -57.51 -51.87
N ALA A 169 -18.25 -56.49 -52.68
CA ALA A 169 -18.24 -56.58 -54.14
C ALA A 169 -17.08 -57.40 -54.71
N ARG A 170 -15.95 -57.48 -53.99
CA ARG A 170 -14.85 -58.39 -54.34
C ARG A 170 -15.19 -59.86 -54.09
N GLY A 171 -16.35 -60.16 -53.48
CA GLY A 171 -16.79 -61.52 -53.29
C GLY A 171 -15.82 -62.29 -52.41
N ASP A 172 -15.41 -61.73 -51.26
CA ASP A 172 -14.98 -62.56 -50.12
C ASP A 172 -16.23 -63.15 -49.45
N GLY A 173 -16.96 -63.90 -50.26
CA GLY A 173 -17.82 -64.99 -49.85
C GLY A 173 -17.09 -66.30 -50.12
N GLU A 174 -15.89 -66.48 -49.53
CA GLU A 174 -15.42 -67.81 -49.17
C GLU A 174 -14.82 -67.80 -47.76
N THR A 175 -15.67 -68.31 -46.85
CA THR A 175 -15.34 -69.26 -45.79
C THR A 175 -14.24 -68.89 -44.81
N HIS A 176 -14.65 -68.37 -43.65
CA HIS A 176 -14.16 -68.94 -42.40
C HIS A 176 -15.20 -69.91 -41.86
N GLU A 177 -15.16 -71.12 -42.43
CA GLU A 177 -15.52 -72.35 -41.73
C GLU A 177 -14.67 -72.41 -40.46
N LEU A 178 -15.22 -71.92 -39.35
CA LEU A 178 -14.70 -72.23 -38.02
C LEU A 178 -15.16 -73.66 -37.69
N ALA A 179 -14.30 -74.60 -38.07
CA ALA A 179 -14.09 -75.91 -37.49
C ALA A 179 -15.12 -76.41 -36.46
N GLU A 180 -15.84 -77.48 -36.82
CA GLU A 180 -16.01 -78.63 -35.92
C GLU A 180 -15.93 -79.94 -36.70
N PRO A 181 -14.83 -80.71 -36.61
CA PRO A 181 -14.85 -82.13 -36.84
C PRO A 181 -15.17 -82.81 -35.49
N THR A 182 -16.45 -82.95 -35.15
CA THR A 182 -16.87 -83.92 -34.13
C THR A 182 -17.36 -85.18 -34.82
N GLN A 183 -16.37 -85.96 -35.23
CA GLN A 183 -16.51 -87.39 -35.43
C GLN A 183 -16.92 -88.02 -34.09
N GLY A 184 -18.22 -88.22 -33.91
CA GLY A 184 -18.83 -89.08 -32.91
C GLY A 184 -19.36 -90.34 -33.58
N ASP A 185 -18.71 -91.45 -33.27
CA ASP A 185 -18.87 -92.82 -33.74
C ASP A 185 -20.33 -93.34 -33.84
N LEU A 186 -20.58 -94.21 -34.83
CA LEU A 186 -21.76 -95.08 -34.89
C LEU A 186 -21.44 -96.41 -34.20
N ALA A 187 -21.99 -96.67 -33.01
CA ALA A 187 -22.41 -97.99 -32.49
C ALA A 187 -22.84 -97.91 -31.02
#